data_AF-A0A525VIP7-F1
#
_entry.id   AF-A0A525VIP7-F1
#
_cell.length_a   1.000
_cell.length_b   1.000
_cell.length_c   1.000
_cell.angle_alpha   90.00
_cell.angle_beta   90.00
_cell.angle_gamma   90.00
#
_symmetry.space_group_name_H-M   'P 1'
#
loop_
_entity.id
_entity.type
_entity.pdbx_description
1 polymer ?
#
loop_
_entity_poly.entity_id
_entity_poly.type
_entity_poly.pdbx_seq_one_letter_code
_entity_poly.pdbx_strand_id
1 'polypeptide(L)'
;MSAIQSFWSVPQRDGEPPFWMCMSCLSEVFYRKVPMPDCPTCHGVSTYEAFTLEAIRDWGTEDLVAKADLAQQAANLEPASAASAHSID
;
A
#
# COMPACT_ATOMS: atom_id res chain seq x y z
N MET A 1 1.23 -21.09 -11.41
CA MET A 1 2.11 -19.95 -11.74
C MET A 1 1.82 -18.88 -10.72
N SER A 2 2.74 -18.62 -9.78
CA SER A 2 2.61 -17.49 -8.86
C SER A 2 2.78 -16.24 -9.69
N ALA A 3 1.68 -15.58 -10.05
CA ALA A 3 1.74 -14.31 -10.77
C ALA A 3 2.57 -13.35 -9.92
N ILE A 4 3.65 -12.82 -10.50
CA ILE A 4 4.43 -11.77 -9.86
C ILE A 4 3.49 -10.58 -9.75
N GLN A 5 2.99 -10.33 -8.53
CA GLN A 5 2.09 -9.22 -8.27
C GLN A 5 2.85 -7.93 -8.56
N SER A 6 2.38 -7.19 -9.58
CA SER A 6 2.94 -5.88 -9.90
C SER A 6 2.30 -4.83 -9.00
N PHE A 7 3.05 -3.79 -8.68
CA PHE A 7 2.57 -2.68 -7.85
C PHE A 7 2.84 -1.35 -8.55
N TRP A 8 1.87 -0.45 -8.50
CA TRP A 8 2.09 0.95 -8.78
C TRP A 8 2.46 1.67 -7.49
N SER A 9 3.62 2.33 -7.50
CA SER A 9 4.03 3.20 -6.40
C SER A 9 3.16 4.45 -6.37
N VAL A 10 2.74 4.85 -5.17
CA VAL A 10 2.01 6.10 -4.96
C VAL A 10 2.94 7.08 -4.26
N PRO A 11 3.25 8.24 -4.87
CA PRO A 11 4.07 9.25 -4.24
C PRO A 11 3.38 9.78 -2.98
N GLN A 12 4.13 9.82 -1.88
CA GLN A 12 3.64 10.39 -0.63
C GLN A 12 3.63 11.92 -0.75
N ARG A 13 2.48 12.53 -0.47
CA ARG A 13 2.35 13.99 -0.32
C ARG A 13 2.10 14.33 1.15
N ASP A 14 2.60 15.47 1.59
CA ASP A 14 2.34 15.98 2.92
C ASP A 14 0.81 16.15 3.13
N GLY A 15 0.30 15.55 4.21
CA GLY A 15 -1.12 15.57 4.54
C GLY A 15 -1.98 14.52 3.84
N GLU A 16 -1.45 13.74 2.88
CA GLU A 16 -2.20 12.64 2.28
C GLU A 16 -2.03 11.32 3.05
N PRO A 17 -3.11 10.53 3.21
CA PRO A 17 -3.00 9.26 3.89
C PRO A 17 -2.14 8.25 3.11
N PRO A 18 -1.18 7.56 3.75
CA PRO A 18 -0.21 6.75 3.03
C PRO A 18 -0.67 5.32 2.73
N PHE A 19 -1.77 4.86 3.33
CA PHE A 19 -2.29 3.51 3.11
C PHE A 19 -3.34 3.49 2.03
N TRP A 20 -3.28 2.46 1.18
CA TRP A 20 -4.23 2.21 0.11
C TRP A 20 -4.95 0.92 0.41
N MET A 21 -6.26 1.01 0.62
CA MET A 21 -7.08 -0.13 1.01
C MET A 21 -8.08 -0.50 -0.08
N CYS A 22 -8.24 -1.80 -0.32
CA CYS A 22 -9.28 -2.29 -1.21
C CYS A 22 -10.67 -2.13 -0.57
N MET A 23 -11.49 -1.25 -1.15
CA MET A 23 -12.87 -0.99 -0.74
C MET A 23 -13.85 -2.10 -1.14
N SER A 24 -13.42 -3.09 -1.94
CA SER A 24 -14.28 -4.24 -2.30
C SER A 24 -14.31 -5.31 -1.21
N CYS A 25 -13.14 -5.65 -0.64
CA CYS A 25 -13.04 -6.72 0.35
C CYS A 25 -12.68 -6.25 1.75
N LEU A 26 -12.19 -5.02 1.91
CA LEU A 26 -11.75 -4.44 3.20
C LEU A 26 -10.76 -5.35 3.95
N SER A 27 -10.05 -6.21 3.22
CA SER A 27 -9.14 -7.22 3.77
C SER A 27 -7.69 -7.01 3.32
N GLU A 28 -7.47 -6.16 2.32
CA GLU A 28 -6.15 -5.86 1.77
C GLU A 28 -5.83 -4.38 1.90
N VAL A 29 -4.64 -4.11 2.43
CA VAL A 29 -4.10 -2.77 2.64
C VAL A 29 -2.62 -2.74 2.26
N PHE A 30 -2.20 -1.67 1.60
CA PHE A 30 -0.86 -1.51 1.10
C PHE A 30 -0.31 -0.13 1.47
N TYR A 31 0.97 -0.04 1.77
CA TYR A 31 1.60 1.23 2.14
C TYR A 31 2.30 1.86 0.94
N ARG A 32 1.88 3.07 0.54
CA ARG A 32 2.41 3.88 -0.57
C ARG A 32 2.48 3.15 -1.91
N LYS A 33 1.62 2.15 -2.13
CA LYS A 33 1.53 1.40 -3.38
C LYS A 33 0.16 0.76 -3.54
N VAL A 34 -0.20 0.41 -4.78
CA VAL A 34 -1.45 -0.27 -5.13
C VAL A 34 -1.13 -1.47 -6.03
N PRO A 35 -1.68 -2.67 -5.75
CA PRO A 35 -1.46 -3.85 -6.59
C PRO A 35 -2.16 -3.70 -7.96
N MET A 36 -1.54 -4.29 -8.98
CA MET A 36 -2.04 -4.38 -10.34
C MET A 36 -2.06 -5.81 -10.88
N PRO A 37 -3.03 -6.17 -11.73
CA PRO A 37 -4.10 -5.30 -12.25
C PRO A 37 -5.27 -5.11 -11.27
N ASP A 38 -5.37 -5.99 -10.28
CA ASP A 38 -6.51 -6.12 -9.39
C ASP A 38 -6.07 -6.41 -7.95
N CYS A 39 -7.05 -6.44 -7.05
CA CYS A 39 -6.81 -6.93 -5.70
C CYS A 39 -6.41 -8.41 -5.71
N PRO A 40 -5.29 -8.79 -5.06
CA PRO A 40 -4.84 -10.18 -5.04
C PRO A 40 -5.81 -11.13 -4.32
N THR A 41 -6.70 -10.59 -3.49
CA THR A 41 -7.64 -11.36 -2.67
C THR A 41 -9.02 -11.45 -3.29
N CYS A 42 -9.56 -10.36 -3.83
CA CYS A 42 -10.93 -10.33 -4.37
C CYS A 42 -11.04 -10.06 -5.88
N HIS A 43 -9.92 -9.82 -6.56
CA HIS A 43 -9.86 -9.46 -7.98
C HIS A 43 -10.66 -8.20 -8.35
N GLY A 44 -10.99 -7.36 -7.36
CA GLY A 44 -11.61 -6.05 -7.58
C GLY A 44 -10.65 -5.08 -8.26
N VAL A 45 -11.10 -4.44 -9.34
CA VAL A 45 -10.33 -3.48 -10.14
C VAL A 45 -10.63 -2.05 -9.68
N SER A 46 -9.60 -1.20 -9.58
CA SER A 46 -9.75 0.24 -9.28
C SER A 46 -10.54 0.57 -8.01
N THR A 47 -10.42 -0.26 -6.98
CA THR A 47 -11.20 -0.14 -5.74
C THR A 47 -10.37 0.35 -4.55
N TYR A 48 -9.23 0.99 -4.80
CA TYR A 48 -8.33 1.41 -3.73
C TYR A 48 -8.56 2.86 -3.30
N GLU A 49 -8.76 3.07 -2.01
CA GLU A 49 -8.93 4.39 -1.41
C GLU A 49 -7.89 4.63 -0.31
N ALA A 50 -7.53 5.90 -0.09
CA ALA A 50 -6.46 6.31 0.81
C ALA A 50 -6.96 6.46 2.25
N PHE A 51 -6.27 5.84 3.21
CA PHE A 51 -6.57 5.89 4.64
C PHE A 51 -5.35 6.16 5.51
N THR A 52 -5.58 6.76 6.68
CA THR A 52 -4.56 6.91 7.72
C THR A 52 -4.52 5.63 8.55
N LEU A 53 -3.37 5.35 9.19
CA LEU A 53 -3.28 4.21 10.11
C LEU A 53 -4.30 4.33 11.26
N GLU A 54 -4.53 5.55 11.73
CA GLU A 54 -5.51 5.84 12.78
C GLU A 54 -6.93 5.48 12.34
N ALA A 55 -7.32 5.83 11.11
CA ALA A 55 -8.61 5.43 10.57
C ALA A 55 -8.71 3.90 10.49
N ILE A 56 -7.70 3.22 9.95
CA ILE A 56 -7.69 1.76 9.83
C ILE A 56 -7.83 1.09 11.21
N ARG A 57 -7.22 1.66 12.26
CA ARG A 57 -7.33 1.14 13.63
C ARG A 57 -8.70 1.38 14.28
N ASP A 58 -9.42 2.41 13.85
CA ASP A 58 -10.74 2.76 14.39
C ASP A 58 -11.83 1.79 13.93
N TRP A 59 -11.81 1.41 12.64
CA TRP A 59 -12.88 0.61 12.04
C TRP A 59 -12.43 -0.77 11.51
N GLY A 60 -11.14 -0.96 11.27
CA GLY A 60 -10.58 -2.16 10.64
C GLY A 60 -10.56 -3.37 11.56
N THR A 61 -10.40 -4.54 10.95
CA THR A 61 -10.19 -5.80 11.70
C THR A 61 -8.75 -5.88 12.23
N GLU A 62 -8.53 -6.71 13.25
CA GLU A 62 -7.18 -6.94 13.80
C GLU A 62 -6.19 -7.42 12.73
N ASP A 63 -6.64 -8.27 11.79
CA ASP A 63 -5.84 -8.72 10.65
C ASP A 63 -5.45 -7.55 9.72
N LEU A 64 -6.41 -6.67 9.43
CA LEU A 64 -6.19 -5.51 8.58
C LEU A 64 -5.21 -4.51 9.20
N VAL A 65 -5.32 -4.28 10.51
CA VAL A 65 -4.38 -3.43 11.26
C VAL A 65 -2.98 -4.06 11.26
N ALA A 66 -2.86 -5.36 11.51
CA ALA A 66 -1.59 -6.05 11.46
C ALA A 66 -0.94 -5.98 10.07
N LYS A 67 -1.72 -6.14 9.00
CA LYS A 67 -1.23 -5.95 7.62
C LYS A 67 -0.76 -4.52 7.36
N ALA A 68 -1.47 -3.51 7.86
CA ALA A 68 -1.05 -2.11 7.76
C ALA A 68 0.29 -1.87 8.47
N ASP A 69 0.42 -2.32 9.72
CA ASP A 69 1.65 -2.18 10.49
C ASP A 69 2.83 -2.91 9.81
N LEU A 70 2.62 -4.12 9.29
CA LEU A 70 3.63 -4.86 8.54
C LEU A 70 4.03 -4.17 7.23
N ALA A 71 3.07 -3.65 6.48
CA ALA A 71 3.31 -2.95 5.22
C ALA A 71 4.12 -1.67 5.44
N GLN A 72 3.83 -0.92 6.49
CA GLN A 72 4.59 0.28 6.85
C GLN A 72 6.00 -0.07 7.32
N GLN A 73 6.16 -1.09 8.17
CA GLN A 73 7.47 -1.55 8.63
C GLN A 73 8.35 -2.02 7.47
N ALA A 74 7.81 -2.84 6.56
CA ALA A 74 8.54 -3.30 5.38
C ALA A 74 9.04 -2.13 4.52
N ALA A 75 8.21 -1.09 4.34
CA ALA A 75 8.59 0.09 3.57
C ALA A 75 9.58 1.04 4.28
N ASN A 76 9.72 0.93 5.60
CA ASN A 76 10.73 1.66 6.38
C ASN A 76 12.05 0.88 6.45
N LEU A 77 12.01 -0.45 6.32
CA LEU A 77 13.18 -1.33 6.31
C LEU A 77 13.84 -1.41 4.94
N GLU A 78 13.09 -1.19 3.86
CA GLU A 78 13.65 -0.93 2.53
C GLU A 78 14.50 0.35 2.60
N PRO A 79 15.83 0.27 2.50
CA PRO A 79 16.64 1.47 2.33
C PRO A 79 16.18 2.17 1.05
N ALA A 80 16.29 3.50 1.01
CA ALA A 80 15.94 4.35 -0.13
C ALA A 80 16.76 4.10 -1.42
N SER A 81 16.90 2.84 -1.86
CA SER A 81 17.62 2.41 -3.07
C SER A 81 16.75 2.50 -4.33
N ALA A 82 15.85 3.48 -4.38
CA ALA A 82 15.23 3.95 -5.62
C ALA A 82 15.50 5.44 -5.90
N ALA A 83 16.45 6.06 -5.18
CA ALA A 83 17.12 7.28 -5.64
C ALA A 83 18.30 6.91 -6.57
N SER A 84 18.05 6.21 -7.67
CA SER A 84 19.03 6.06 -8.74
C SER A 84 18.91 7.23 -9.72
N ALA A 85 19.89 8.12 -9.61
CA ALA A 85 20.48 8.95 -10.66
C ALA A 85 19.65 10.12 -11.24
N HIS A 86 19.88 11.31 -10.69
CA HIS A 86 20.54 12.34 -11.50
C HIS A 86 21.63 13.02 -10.68
N SER A 87 22.87 12.63 -10.98
CA SER A 87 24.09 13.36 -10.62
C SER A 87 24.79 13.71 -11.94
N ILE A 88 25.29 14.94 -12.03
CA ILE A 88 26.20 15.54 -13.03
C ILE A 88 25.51 15.87 -14.37
N ASP A 89 25.50 17.10 -14.88
CA ASP A 89 26.53 18.17 -14.95
C ASP A 89 25.99 19.56 -14.58
#